data_AF-A0A353RLS9-F1
#
_entry.id   AF-A0A353RLS9-F1
#
_cell.length_a   1.000
_cell.length_b   1.000
_cell.length_c   1.000
_cell.angle_alpha   90.00
_cell.angle_beta   90.00
_cell.angle_gamma   90.00
#
_symmetry.space_group_name_H-M   'P 1'
#
loop_
_entity.id
_entity.type
_entity.pdbx_description
1 polymer ?
#
loop_
_entity_poly.entity_id
_entity_poly.type
_entity_poly.pdbx_seq_one_letter_code
_entity_poly.pdbx_strand_id
1 'polypeptide(L)' 'RRWELAHIEYSNYRCHGFKITGDNYEYIDVDYQDRKFSAKNYILPIPDAELANNSLIEQYDNWK' A
#
# COMPACT_ATOMS: atom_id res chain seq x y z
N ARG A 1 -7.44 0.68 6.08
CA ARG A 1 -7.31 2.15 5.90
C ARG A 1 -8.23 2.93 6.85
N ARG A 2 -9.55 2.74 6.82
CA ARG A 2 -10.52 3.48 7.67
C ARG A 2 -10.28 3.40 9.19
N TRP A 3 -9.68 2.32 9.68
CA TRP A 3 -9.36 2.15 11.11
C TRP A 3 -7.96 2.63 11.50
N GLU A 4 -7.17 3.17 10.57
CA GLU A 4 -5.83 3.71 10.84
C GLU A 4 -4.80 2.74 11.48
N LEU A 5 -5.07 1.44 11.48
CA LEU A 5 -4.14 0.42 12.03
C LEU A 5 -3.05 -0.05 11.06
N ALA A 6 -3.26 0.12 9.75
CA ALA A 6 -2.38 -0.43 8.72
C ALA A 6 -0.88 -0.05 8.84
N HIS A 7 -0.54 1.16 9.29
CA HIS A 7 0.85 1.57 9.45
C HIS A 7 1.55 0.92 10.66
N ILE A 8 0.76 0.39 11.60
CA ILE A 8 1.21 -0.34 12.78
C ILE A 8 1.29 -1.83 12.45
N GLU A 9 0.17 -2.41 11.99
CA GLU A 9 -0.01 -3.86 11.85
C GLU A 9 0.48 -4.43 10.52
N TYR A 10 0.53 -3.62 9.46
CA TYR A 10 0.87 -4.06 8.10
C TYR A 10 2.21 -3.49 7.61
N SER A 11 3.13 -3.29 8.55
CA SER A 11 4.51 -2.89 8.28
C SER A 11 5.49 -3.96 8.75
N ASN A 12 6.57 -4.14 8.00
CA ASN A 12 7.67 -5.07 8.28
C ASN A 12 7.22 -6.53 8.45
N TYR A 13 6.23 -6.96 7.65
CA TYR A 13 5.77 -8.35 7.66
C TYR A 13 5.85 -8.98 6.28
N ARG A 14 5.99 -10.31 6.27
CA ARG A 14 6.00 -11.16 5.08
C ARG A 14 4.60 -11.64 4.75
N CYS A 15 4.23 -11.51 3.49
CA CYS A 15 3.03 -12.13 2.97
C CYS A 15 3.36 -13.51 2.44
N HIS A 16 2.60 -14.50 2.89
CA HIS A 16 2.68 -15.85 2.39
C HIS A 16 1.35 -16.25 1.76
N GLY A 17 1.42 -17.17 0.82
CA GLY A 17 0.27 -17.71 0.13
C GLY A 17 0.40 -19.20 -0.11
N PHE A 18 -0.69 -19.80 -0.57
CA PHE A 18 -0.68 -21.16 -1.06
C PHE A 18 -0.72 -21.14 -2.58
N LYS A 19 0.26 -21.79 -3.19
CA LYS A 19 0.27 -22.09 -4.61
C LYS A 19 -0.31 -23.48 -4.82
N ILE A 20 -1.27 -23.59 -5.72
CA ILE A 20 -1.84 -24.88 -6.10
C ILE A 20 -0.97 -25.44 -7.23
N THR A 21 -0.38 -26.62 -7.01
CA THR A 21 0.43 -27.35 -7.98
C THR A 21 -0.19 -28.73 -8.17
N GLY A 22 -1.07 -28.88 -9.17
CA GLY A 22 -1.89 -30.08 -9.34
C GLY A 22 -2.92 -30.21 -8.21
N ASP A 23 -2.91 -31.34 -7.52
CA ASP A 23 -3.76 -31.60 -6.34
C ASP A 23 -3.10 -31.20 -5.00
N ASN A 24 -1.88 -30.65 -5.03
CA ASN A 24 -1.10 -30.28 -3.85
C ASN A 24 -1.09 -28.77 -3.60
N TYR A 25 -0.92 -28.39 -2.33
CA TYR A 25 -0.77 -27.00 -1.89
C TYR A 25 0.65 -26.74 -1.37
N GLU A 26 1.35 -25.81 -2.01
CA GLU A 26 2.69 -25.37 -1.60
C GLU A 26 2.60 -24.02 -0.88
N TYR A 27 3.21 -23.92 0.30
CA TYR A 27 3.34 -22.65 0.99
C TYR A 27 4.48 -21.84 0.35
N ILE A 28 4.17 -20.65 -0.14
CA ILE A 28 5.12 -19.77 -0.84
C ILE A 28 5.19 -18.38 -0.18
N ASP A 29 6.37 -17.77 -0.24
CA ASP A 29 6.53 -16.33 -0.01
C ASP A 29 6.10 -15.59 -1.29
N VAL A 30 5.26 -14.57 -1.14
CA VAL A 30 4.60 -13.89 -2.27
C VAL A 30 5.52 -12.87 -2.93
N ASP A 31 6.23 -12.07 -2.15
CA ASP A 31 6.98 -10.91 -2.67
C ASP A 31 8.48 -10.98 -2.39
N TYR A 32 8.93 -11.99 -1.63
CA TYR A 32 10.32 -12.14 -1.18
C TYR A 32 10.90 -10.90 -0.48
N GLN A 33 10.03 -9.98 -0.03
CA GLN A 33 10.39 -8.74 0.66
C GLN A 33 9.37 -8.41 1.74
N ASP A 34 9.81 -7.66 2.75
CA ASP A 34 8.93 -7.17 3.80
C ASP A 34 8.10 -6.00 3.28
N ARG A 35 6.78 -6.07 3.47
CA ARG A 35 5.89 -4.98 3.07
C ARG A 35 5.98 -3.84 4.09
N LYS A 36 6.00 -2.60 3.59
CA LYS A 36 5.99 -1.40 4.42
C LYS A 36 4.80 -0.53 4.07
N PHE A 37 4.00 -0.19 5.07
CA PHE A 37 2.89 0.75 4.92
C PHE A 37 3.15 1.97 5.81
N SER A 38 3.49 3.12 5.22
CA SER A 38 3.67 4.35 5.99
C SER A 38 2.32 5.05 6.21
N ALA A 39 2.20 5.87 7.26
CA ALA A 39 0.99 6.67 7.49
C ALA A 39 0.67 7.62 6.32
N LYS A 40 1.67 8.04 5.54
CA LYS A 40 1.41 8.85 4.33
C LYS A 40 0.57 8.08 3.29
N ASN A 41 0.67 6.75 3.25
CA ASN A 41 -0.05 5.89 2.30
C ASN A 41 -1.55 5.73 2.60
N TYR A 42 -2.08 6.37 3.66
CA TYR A 42 -3.54 6.44 3.87
C TYR A 42 -4.23 7.32 2.83
N ILE A 43 -3.52 8.33 2.32
CA ILE A 43 -3.99 9.25 1.30
C ILE A 43 -3.06 9.11 0.10
N LEU A 44 -3.61 8.89 -1.09
CA LEU A 44 -2.81 8.88 -2.32
C LEU A 44 -2.55 10.33 -2.74
N PRO A 45 -1.34 10.65 -3.23
CA PRO A 45 -1.06 11.98 -3.73
C PRO A 45 -1.94 12.26 -4.95
N ILE A 46 -2.40 13.50 -5.05
CA ILE A 46 -3.03 14.00 -6.28
C ILE A 46 -1.94 14.08 -7.35
N PRO A 47 -2.13 13.53 -8.56
CA PRO A 47 -1.16 13.66 -9.64
C PRO A 47 -0.88 15.12 -10.02
N ASP A 48 0.37 15.43 -10.36
CA ASP A 48 0.80 16.79 -10.70
C ASP A 48 0.03 17.38 -11.90
N ALA A 49 -0.36 16.54 -12.86
CA ALA A 49 -1.15 16.95 -14.01
C ALA A 49 -2.55 17.46 -13.62
N GLU A 50 -3.17 16.89 -12.58
CA GLU A 50 -4.49 17.32 -12.08
C GLU A 50 -4.37 18.64 -11.30
N LEU A 51 -3.31 18.79 -10.50
CA LEU A 51 -3.00 20.06 -9.81
C LEU A 51 -2.73 21.20 -10.79
N ALA A 52 -2.08 20.91 -11.92
CA ALA A 52 -1.81 21.89 -12.97
C ALA A 52 -3.07 22.34 -13.73
N ASN A 53 -4.06 21.45 -13.85
CA ASN A 53 -5.28 21.70 -14.63
C ASN A 53 -6.40 22.38 -13.80
N ASN A 54 -6.41 22.17 -12.48
CA ASN A 54 -7.43 22.72 -11.60
C ASN A 54 -6.80 23.54 -10.46
N SER A 55 -6.94 24.87 -10.56
CA SER A 55 -6.39 25.80 -9.57
C SER A 55 -7.16 25.86 -8.24
N LEU A 56 -8.31 25.19 -8.14
CA LEU A 56 -9.14 25.16 -6.92
C LEU A 56 -8.74 24.03 -5.97
N ILE A 57 -7.94 23.07 -6.42
CA ILE A 57 -7.51 21.94 -5.58
C ILE A 57 -6.09 22.18 -5.06
N GLU A 58 -5.84 21.72 -3.85
CA GLU A 58 -4.51 21.71 -3.25
C GLU A 58 -4.09 20.28 -2.91
N GLN A 59 -2.78 20.03 -2.91
CA GLN A 59 -2.25 18.77 -2.44
C GLN A 59 -2.50 18.62 -0.94
N TYR A 60 -2.65 17.39 -0.47
CA TYR A 60 -2.71 17.12 0.96
C TYR A 60 -1.39 17.48 1.66
N ASP A 61 -1.44 18.01 2.88
CA ASP A 61 -0.25 18.45 3.62
C ASP A 61 0.80 17.35 3.82
N ASN A 62 0.39 16.08 3.85
CA ASN A 62 1.30 14.93 3.94
C ASN A 62 2.17 14.72 2.70
N TRP A 63 1.77 15.31 1.57
CA TRP A 63 2.37 15.20 0.23
C TRP A 63 2.84 16.54 -0.35
N LYS A 64 2.65 17.65 0.38
CA LYS A 64 3.36 18.92 0.13
C LYS A 64 4.82 18.78 0.58
#